data_AF-A0A933KCL7-F1
#
_entry.id   AF-A0A933KCL7-F1
#
_cell.length_a   1.000
_cell.length_b   1.000
_cell.length_c   1.000
_cell.angle_alpha   90.00
_cell.angle_beta   90.00
_cell.angle_gamma   90.00
#
_symmetry.space_group_name_H-M   'P 1'
#
loop_
_entity.id
_entity.type
_entity.pdbx_description
1 polymer ?
#
loop_
_entity_poly.entity_id
_entity_poly.type
_entity_poly.pdbx_seq_one_letter_code
_entity_poly.pdbx_strand_id
1 'polypeptide(L)' 'MQIRTGGVKRQIYGRAGVREYWLVDPEARSVTLLALRGRVYREPASGSGDRPLTSAILDGFTFEPADPCE' A
#
# COMPACT_ATOMS: atom_id res chain seq x y z
N MET A 1 -12.32 -10.35 -5.82
CA MET A 1 -11.43 -11.09 -6.75
C MET A 1 -10.00 -10.62 -6.46
N GLN A 2 -9.05 -11.48 -6.09
CA GLN A 2 -7.71 -11.02 -5.64
C GLN A 2 -6.99 -10.20 -6.73
N ILE A 3 -6.56 -8.98 -6.40
CA ILE A 3 -5.78 -8.10 -7.28
C ILE A 3 -4.48 -8.80 -7.71
N ARG A 4 -4.51 -9.46 -8.87
CA ARG A 4 -3.38 -10.25 -9.41
C ARG A 4 -2.45 -9.46 -10.34
N THR A 5 -2.75 -8.20 -10.66
CA THR A 5 -2.03 -7.40 -11.68
C THR A 5 -1.00 -6.42 -11.10
N GLY A 6 -0.40 -6.74 -9.95
CA GLY A 6 0.60 -5.88 -9.28
C GLY A 6 2.06 -6.34 -9.41
N GLY A 7 2.31 -7.61 -9.78
CA GLY A 7 3.62 -8.24 -9.62
C GLY A 7 4.76 -7.59 -10.42
N VAL A 8 4.51 -7.25 -11.68
CA VAL A 8 5.52 -6.63 -12.57
C VAL A 8 5.86 -5.22 -12.10
N LYS A 9 4.85 -4.38 -11.82
CA LYS A 9 5.04 -3.03 -11.29
C LYS A 9 5.78 -3.04 -9.95
N ARG A 10 5.41 -3.97 -9.06
CA ARG A 10 6.09 -4.17 -7.77
C ARG A 10 7.58 -4.47 -7.93
N GLN A 11 7.99 -5.29 -8.89
CA GLN A 11 9.41 -5.53 -9.14
C GLN A 11 10.12 -4.29 -9.70
N ILE A 12 9.50 -3.60 -10.67
CA ILE A 12 10.08 -2.39 -11.28
C ILE A 12 10.33 -1.32 -10.22
N TYR A 13 9.32 -1.03 -9.40
CA TYR A 13 9.42 -0.01 -8.35
C TYR A 13 10.43 -0.38 -7.25
N GLY A 14 10.51 -1.67 -6.91
CA GLY A 14 11.48 -2.15 -5.92
C GLY A 14 12.92 -2.03 -6.41
N ARG A 15 13.15 -2.29 -7.70
CA ARG A 15 14.45 -2.07 -8.35
C ARG A 15 14.78 -0.59 -8.49
N ALA A 16 13.79 0.25 -8.76
CA ALA A 16 13.95 1.70 -8.85
C ALA A 16 14.14 2.38 -7.48
N GLY A 17 14.01 1.66 -6.36
CA GLY A 17 14.26 2.20 -5.03
C GLY A 17 13.08 2.96 -4.41
N VAL A 18 11.86 2.77 -4.92
CA VAL A 18 10.66 3.40 -4.36
C VAL A 18 10.42 2.86 -2.94
N ARG A 19 10.56 3.72 -1.94
CA ARG A 19 10.67 3.31 -0.53
C ARG A 19 9.36 2.80 0.07
N GLU A 20 8.22 3.32 -0.37
CA GLU A 20 6.88 2.89 0.03
C GLU A 20 6.01 2.66 -1.21
N TYR A 21 5.26 1.55 -1.22
CA TYR A 21 4.34 1.21 -2.29
C TYR A 21 2.97 0.86 -1.71
N TRP A 22 1.99 1.72 -1.98
CA TRP A 22 0.65 1.63 -1.44
C TRP A 22 -0.27 0.95 -2.46
N LEU A 23 -0.88 -0.16 -2.06
CA LEU A 23 -1.84 -0.91 -2.87
C LEU A 23 -3.22 -0.70 -2.29
N VAL A 24 -4.09 -0.04 -3.03
CA VAL A 24 -5.49 0.17 -2.63
C VAL A 24 -6.35 -0.86 -3.35
N ASP A 25 -7.13 -1.62 -2.58
CA ASP A 25 -8.19 -2.49 -3.07
C ASP A 25 -9.55 -1.86 -2.72
N PRO A 26 -10.21 -1.19 -3.67
CA PRO A 26 -11.49 -0.55 -3.43
C PRO A 26 -12.64 -1.55 -3.27
N GLU A 27 -12.56 -2.75 -3.87
CA GLU A 27 -13.58 -3.80 -3.68
C GLU A 27 -13.54 -4.32 -2.24
N ALA A 28 -12.32 -4.56 -1.73
CA ALA A 28 -12.10 -5.09 -0.39
C ALA A 28 -12.01 -4.01 0.71
N ARG A 29 -12.14 -2.72 0.36
CA ARG A 29 -11.97 -1.57 1.27
C ARG A 29 -10.68 -1.67 2.10
N SER A 30 -9.59 -2.02 1.44
CA SER A 30 -8.32 -2.24 2.12
C SER A 30 -7.19 -1.52 1.41
N VAL A 31 -6.20 -1.16 2.21
CA VAL A 31 -4.95 -0.62 1.74
C VAL A 31 -3.81 -1.46 2.31
N THR A 32 -2.87 -1.82 1.46
CA THR A 32 -1.66 -2.53 1.86
C THR A 32 -0.47 -1.62 1.63
N LEU A 33 0.25 -1.30 2.70
CA LEU A 33 1.51 -0.58 2.62
C LEU A 33 2.64 -1.60 2.49
N LEU A 34 3.44 -1.45 1.43
CA LEU A 34 4.67 -2.19 1.20
C LEU A 34 5.88 -1.28 1.42
N ALA A 35 6.73 -1.60 2.39
CA ALA A 35 7.99 -0.88 2.59
C ALA A 35 9.16 -1.63 1.93
N LEU A 36 10.01 -0.88 1.23
CA LEU A 36 11.22 -1.44 0.64
C LEU A 36 12.24 -1.77 1.73
N ARG A 37 12.77 -2.99 1.69
CA ARG A 37 13.89 -3.45 2.51
C ARG A 37 14.95 -4.05 1.60
N GLY A 38 16.02 -3.28 1.38
CA GLY A 38 16.99 -3.59 0.34
C GLY A 38 16.37 -3.45 -1.06
N ARG A 39 16.12 -4.58 -1.74
CA ARG A 39 15.51 -4.63 -3.08
C ARG A 39 14.14 -5.31 -3.12
N VAL A 40 13.60 -5.67 -1.96
CA VAL A 40 12.36 -6.43 -1.85
C VAL A 40 11.37 -5.67 -0.99
N TYR A 41 10.13 -5.61 -1.45
CA TYR A 41 9.02 -5.08 -0.66
C TYR A 41 8.58 -6.08 0.40
N ARG A 42 8.41 -5.59 1.62
CA ARG A 42 7.73 -6.31 2.70
C ARG A 42 6.46 -5.55 3.09
N GLU A 43 5.47 -6.26 3.62
CA GLU A 43 4.27 -5.65 4.20
C GLU A 43 4.56 -5.31 5.66
N PRO A 44 4.94 -4.07 6.01
CA PRO A 44 5.00 -3.65 7.41
C PRO A 44 3.60 -3.55 8.02
N ALA A 45 2.57 -3.25 7.22
CA ALA A 45 1.20 -3.06 7.68
C ALA A 45 0.18 -3.21 6.55
N SER A 46 -0.97 -3.81 6.86
CA SER A 46 -2.20 -3.75 6.06
C SER A 46 -3.31 -3.13 6.91
N GLY A 47 -4.09 -2.24 6.28
CA GLY A 47 -5.26 -1.60 6.87
C GLY A 47 -6.50 -2.01 6.09
N SER A 48 -7.59 -2.27 6.80
CA SER A 48 -8.90 -2.59 6.21
C SER A 48 -9.98 -1.81 6.94
N GLY A 49 -10.96 -1.28 6.22
CA GLY A 49 -12.03 -0.47 6.80
C GLY A 49 -11.49 0.80 7.47
N ASP A 50 -11.91 1.04 8.72
CA ASP A 50 -11.69 2.31 9.44
C ASP A 50 -10.30 2.48 10.05
N ARG A 51 -9.35 1.57 9.75
CA ARG A 51 -8.02 1.62 10.38
C ARG A 51 -7.05 2.44 9.51
N PRO A 52 -6.65 3.65 9.95
CA PRO A 52 -5.65 4.45 9.25
C PRO A 52 -4.32 3.73 9.11
N LEU A 53 -3.70 3.90 7.95
CA LEU A 53 -2.28 3.61 7.74
C LEU A 53 -1.49 4.91 7.66
N THR A 54 -0.44 5.02 8.46
CA THR A 54 0.46 6.18 8.48
C THR A 54 1.72 5.86 7.70
N SER A 55 2.16 6.79 6.84
CA SER A 55 3.45 6.69 6.14
C SER A 55 4.60 6.88 7.12
N ALA A 56 5.67 6.10 6.94
CA ALA A 56 6.92 6.30 7.66
C ALA A 56 7.87 7.27 6.94
N ILE A 57 7.47 7.78 5.77
CA ILE A 57 8.32 8.58 4.87
C ILE A 57 7.72 9.95 4.61
N LEU A 58 6.41 10.01 4.45
CA LEU A 58 5.66 11.23 4.29
C LEU A 58 5.18 11.63 5.69
N ASP A 59 5.97 12.48 6.36
CA ASP A 59 5.65 12.93 7.71
C ASP A 59 4.26 13.56 7.76
N GLY A 60 3.43 13.10 8.70
CA GLY A 60 2.05 13.56 8.86
C GLY A 60 1.06 13.02 7.84
N PHE A 61 1.47 12.13 6.93
CA PHE A 61 0.56 11.51 5.97
C PHE A 61 -0.09 10.25 6.55
N THR A 62 -1.41 10.29 6.62
CA THR A 62 -2.26 9.16 7.00
C THR A 62 -3.29 8.92 5.90
N PHE A 63 -3.47 7.65 5.54
CA PHE A 63 -4.48 7.21 4.59
C PHE A 63 -5.51 6.34 5.28
N GLU A 64 -6.77 6.74 5.14
CA GLU A 64 -7.94 6.00 5.58
C GLU A 64 -8.73 5.62 4.33
N PRO A 65 -9.02 4.33 4.08
CA PRO A 65 -9.94 3.95 3.04
C PRO A 65 -11.32 4.52 3.37
N ALA A 66 -11.74 5.57 2.66
CA ALA A 66 -13.06 6.15 2.83
C ALA A 66 -14.15 5.15 2.44
N ASP A 67 -15.31 5.24 3.10
CA ASP A 67 -16.53 4.65 2.59
C ASP A 67 -16.85 5.27 1.22
N PRO A 68 -17.30 4.48 0.22
CA PRO A 68 -17.78 5.05 -1.03
C PRO A 68 -18.92 6.03 -0.71
N CYS A 69 -18.89 7.22 -1.33
CA CYS A 69 -19.99 8.19 -1.19
C CYS A 69 -21.34 7.48 -1.38
N GLU A 70 -22.23 7.59 -0.39
CA GLU A 70 -23.64 7.24 -0.55
C GLU A 70 -24.32 8.13 -1.59
#